data_AF-A0A2N9I2E8-F1
#
_entry.id   AF-A0A2N9I2E8-F1
#
_cell.length_a   1.000
_cell.length_b   1.000
_cell.length_c   1.000
_cell.angle_alpha   90.00
_cell.angle_beta   90.00
_cell.angle_gamma   90.00
#
_symmetry.space_group_name_H-M   'P 1'
#
loop_
_entity.id
_entity.type
_entity.pdbx_description
1 polymer ?
#
loop_
_entity_poly.entity_id
_entity_poly.type
_entity_poly.pdbx_seq_one_letter_code
_entity_poly.pdbx_strand_id
1 'polypeptide(L)'
;MANDEAFTGEEALDPAAQLFHAQRLNCYIVTIVGFKTKINPNVIKAGLEHTLLKHPLFCSKIKVDEKEGKEHEMDPDYAEDEKDGGARQNNNNIPESIRLRAIVFANIRPTAGIQAMAEMMKKGSKDKWGNEIGFVIVPLTIALHGDPLDYIERAKAKMERKKLSLEARCTFPFSNYVLKTFGVKAAAALTHTVFTNTTVAFSNVVGPLEEISFIGHPIAFLAPSIYGFPHAITIHCQSYVNKMTIILAVDPNVVPHPHQLLDDIEESLQLIKDAALKRRSSKI
;
A
#
# COMPACT_ATOMS: atom_id res chain seq x y z
N MET A 1 22.42 26.74 30.96
CA MET A 1 20.95 26.70 31.10
C MET A 1 20.38 27.03 29.72
N ALA A 2 20.18 26.01 28.90
CA ALA A 2 19.49 26.15 27.61
C ALA A 2 18.01 25.89 27.88
N ASN A 3 17.14 26.76 27.36
CA ASN A 3 15.69 26.70 27.58
C ASN A 3 15.13 25.36 27.10
N ASP A 4 14.73 24.52 28.05
CA ASP A 4 13.70 23.49 27.89
C ASP A 4 12.35 24.20 27.71
N GLU A 5 12.07 24.67 26.50
CA GLU A 5 10.67 24.87 26.12
C GLU A 5 10.08 23.50 25.80
N ALA A 6 9.50 22.89 26.85
CA ALA A 6 8.64 21.73 26.73
C ALA A 6 7.54 22.01 25.69
N PHE A 7 7.54 21.21 24.63
CA PHE A 7 6.54 21.18 23.58
C PHE A 7 5.21 20.71 24.19
N THR A 8 4.42 21.65 24.74
CA THR A 8 3.19 21.37 25.50
C THR A 8 1.90 21.48 24.65
N GLY A 9 1.98 21.27 23.34
CA GLY A 9 0.80 21.09 22.49
C GLY A 9 0.81 19.72 21.85
N GLU A 10 -0.23 18.91 22.07
CA GLU A 10 -0.54 17.81 21.15
C GLU A 10 -0.72 18.42 19.76
N GLU A 11 0.26 18.24 18.89
CA GLU A 11 0.14 18.69 17.50
C GLU A 11 -1.01 17.92 16.87
N ALA A 12 -2.06 18.65 16.47
CA ALA A 12 -3.22 18.04 15.84
C ALA A 12 -2.78 17.23 14.63
N LEU A 13 -3.29 15.99 14.50
CA LEU A 13 -3.04 15.13 13.34
C LEU A 13 -3.18 15.92 12.04
N ASP A 14 -2.34 15.64 11.05
CA ASP A 14 -2.48 16.30 9.75
C ASP A 14 -3.86 15.98 9.13
N PRO A 15 -4.39 16.83 8.24
CA PRO A 15 -5.72 16.66 7.66
C PRO A 15 -5.96 15.26 7.04
N ALA A 16 -4.95 14.66 6.40
CA ALA A 16 -5.09 13.33 5.83
C ALA A 16 -5.18 12.28 6.94
N ALA A 17 -4.33 12.35 7.97
CA ALA A 17 -4.41 11.46 9.12
C ALA A 17 -5.76 11.55 9.86
N GLN A 18 -6.31 12.75 10.04
CA GLN A 18 -7.65 12.91 10.62
C GLN A 18 -8.73 12.23 9.78
N LEU A 19 -8.68 12.41 8.46
CA LEU A 19 -9.62 11.80 7.53
C LEU A 19 -9.54 10.28 7.59
N PHE A 20 -8.35 9.70 7.45
CA PHE A 20 -8.16 8.25 7.42
C PHE A 20 -8.47 7.57 8.76
N HIS A 21 -8.27 8.25 9.88
CA HIS A 21 -8.66 7.75 11.21
C HIS A 21 -10.15 7.95 11.54
N ALA A 22 -10.92 8.66 10.71
CA ALA A 22 -12.35 8.80 10.93
C ALA A 22 -13.02 7.43 10.96
N GLN A 23 -13.99 7.23 11.86
CA GLN A 23 -14.67 5.93 12.07
C GLN A 23 -15.16 5.25 10.78
N ARG A 24 -15.52 6.04 9.76
CA ARG A 24 -16.03 5.52 8.49
C ARG A 24 -14.95 4.93 7.57
N LEU A 25 -13.69 5.32 7.76
CA LEU A 25 -12.55 4.79 7.01
C LEU A 25 -11.73 3.83 7.88
N ASN A 26 -11.50 4.20 9.15
CA ASN A 26 -10.76 3.41 10.13
C ASN A 26 -9.47 2.81 9.55
N CYS A 27 -8.75 3.63 8.79
CA CYS A 27 -7.67 3.20 7.93
C CYS A 27 -6.34 3.21 8.69
N TYR A 28 -5.61 2.10 8.63
CA TYR A 28 -4.30 1.93 9.24
C TYR A 28 -3.31 1.38 8.22
N ILE A 29 -2.09 1.90 8.23
CA ILE A 29 -0.98 1.30 7.48
C ILE A 29 -0.46 0.12 8.31
N VAL A 30 -0.38 -1.04 7.68
CA VAL A 30 0.22 -2.25 8.25
C VAL A 30 1.53 -2.49 7.51
N THR A 31 2.65 -2.47 8.23
CA THR A 31 3.96 -2.70 7.60
C THR A 31 4.57 -3.99 8.13
N ILE A 32 4.82 -4.94 7.23
CA ILE A 32 5.57 -6.15 7.52
C ILE A 32 7.04 -5.89 7.18
N VAL A 33 7.93 -6.14 8.13
CA VAL A 33 9.37 -5.95 7.98
C VAL A 33 10.06 -7.29 8.17
N GLY A 34 10.74 -7.76 7.13
CA GLY A 34 11.63 -8.93 7.23
C GLY A 34 13.03 -8.50 7.61
N PHE A 35 13.70 -9.28 8.46
CA PHE A 35 15.09 -9.04 8.87
C PHE A 35 16.03 -10.11 8.34
N LYS A 36 17.26 -9.72 7.99
CA LYS A 36 18.30 -10.67 7.54
C LYS A 36 18.87 -11.50 8.68
N THR A 37 18.67 -11.06 9.91
CA THR A 37 19.17 -11.70 11.13
C THR A 37 18.00 -12.06 12.03
N LYS A 38 18.17 -13.07 12.89
CA LYS A 38 17.21 -13.32 13.96
C LYS A 38 17.12 -12.06 14.83
N ILE A 39 15.89 -11.63 15.10
CA ILE A 39 15.63 -10.47 15.94
C ILE A 39 16.14 -10.77 17.35
N ASN A 40 16.86 -9.82 17.94
CA ASN A 40 17.21 -9.85 19.35
C ASN A 40 16.20 -8.97 20.11
N PRO A 41 15.28 -9.56 20.89
CA PRO A 41 14.23 -8.80 21.58
C PRO A 41 14.79 -7.73 22.52
N ASN A 42 15.93 -7.97 23.15
CA ASN A 42 16.56 -7.01 24.07
C ASN A 42 17.08 -5.78 23.31
N VAL A 43 17.70 -6.00 22.14
CA VAL A 43 18.19 -4.91 21.29
C VAL A 43 17.02 -4.09 20.74
N ILE A 44 15.97 -4.75 20.25
CA ILE A 44 14.75 -4.07 19.78
C ILE A 44 14.12 -3.25 20.91
N LYS A 45 13.91 -3.86 22.08
CA LYS A 45 13.29 -3.17 23.22
C LYS A 45 14.09 -1.93 23.62
N ALA A 46 15.39 -2.08 23.82
CA ALA A 46 16.27 -0.96 24.15
C ALA A 46 16.21 0.12 23.07
N GLY A 47 16.34 -0.24 21.79
CA GLY A 47 16.26 0.75 20.72
C GLY A 47 14.91 1.43 20.61
N LEU A 48 13.79 0.75 20.86
CA LEU A 48 12.45 1.36 20.88
C LEU A 48 12.32 2.38 22.02
N GLU A 49 12.82 2.05 23.22
CA GLU A 49 12.88 2.96 24.38
C GLU A 49 13.74 4.20 24.11
N HIS A 50 14.78 4.07 23.28
CA HIS A 50 15.66 5.18 22.90
C HIS A 50 15.25 5.90 21.61
N THR A 51 14.28 5.41 20.83
CA THR A 51 13.86 5.98 19.54
C THR A 51 12.35 6.27 19.50
N LEU A 52 11.54 5.34 18.99
CA LEU A 52 10.13 5.54 18.68
C LEU A 52 9.32 5.94 19.91
N LEU A 53 9.54 5.33 21.08
CA LEU A 53 8.76 5.64 22.29
C LEU A 53 8.97 7.07 22.80
N LYS A 54 10.07 7.71 22.44
CA LYS A 54 10.36 9.11 22.77
C LYS A 54 9.92 10.08 21.68
N HIS A 55 9.44 9.57 20.55
CA HIS A 55 9.06 10.40 19.42
C HIS A 55 7.68 11.04 19.66
N PRO A 56 7.52 12.38 19.52
CA PRO A 56 6.28 13.08 19.89
C PRO A 56 5.04 12.64 19.10
N LEU A 57 5.24 12.12 17.88
CA LEU A 57 4.16 11.60 17.03
C LEU A 57 3.90 10.09 17.19
N PHE A 58 4.65 9.41 18.05
CA PHE A 58 4.45 7.99 18.32
C PHE A 58 3.69 7.81 19.64
N CYS A 59 2.54 7.16 19.58
CA CYS A 59 1.80 6.77 20.77
C CYS A 59 1.43 5.28 20.68
N SER A 60 1.59 4.55 21.79
CA SER A 60 1.08 3.19 21.89
C SER A 60 -0.40 3.24 22.23
N LYS A 61 -1.23 2.53 21.46
CA LYS A 61 -2.66 2.33 21.76
C LYS A 61 -2.96 0.99 22.44
N ILE A 62 -1.93 0.21 22.77
CA ILE A 62 -2.12 -1.09 23.42
C ILE A 62 -2.54 -0.84 24.87
N LYS A 63 -3.80 -1.13 25.20
CA LYS A 63 -4.23 -1.35 26.58
C LYS A 63 -3.77 -2.75 26.96
N VAL A 64 -2.84 -2.84 27.91
CA VAL A 64 -2.44 -4.12 28.50
C VAL A 64 -3.51 -4.46 29.55
N ASP A 65 -4.44 -5.35 29.20
CA ASP A 65 -5.18 -6.07 30.23
C ASP A 65 -4.24 -7.13 30.79
N GLU A 66 -3.80 -6.97 32.04
CA GLU A 66 -2.99 -7.93 32.79
C GLU A 66 -3.81 -9.20 33.13
N LYS A 67 -4.27 -9.92 32.12
CA LYS A 67 -4.77 -11.29 32.28
C LYS A 67 -3.98 -12.22 31.40
N GLU A 68 -3.27 -13.09 32.11
CA GLU A 68 -2.38 -14.16 31.69
C GLU A 68 -2.75 -14.86 30.38
N GLY A 69 -1.75 -14.99 29.52
CA GLY A 69 -1.33 -16.28 28.97
C GLY A 69 -2.40 -17.14 28.32
N LYS A 70 -2.74 -16.82 27.07
CA LYS A 70 -3.02 -17.85 26.06
C LYS A 70 -2.26 -17.50 24.79
N GLU A 71 -1.22 -18.29 24.52
CA GLU A 71 -0.64 -18.37 23.19
C GLU A 71 -1.78 -18.79 22.24
N HIS A 72 -2.16 -17.90 21.33
CA HIS A 72 -2.96 -18.29 20.18
C HIS A 72 -2.00 -18.97 19.21
N GLU A 73 -1.89 -20.28 19.40
CA GLU A 73 -1.38 -21.23 18.41
C GLU A 73 -2.13 -20.98 17.09
N MET A 74 -1.37 -20.78 16.01
CA MET A 74 -1.96 -20.72 14.67
C MET A 74 -2.54 -22.10 14.34
N ASP A 75 -3.81 -22.09 13.94
CA ASP A 75 -4.57 -23.27 13.53
C ASP A 75 -3.87 -23.97 12.34
N PRO A 76 -3.45 -25.25 12.48
CA PRO A 76 -2.71 -25.97 11.45
C PRO A 76 -3.65 -26.65 10.44
N ASP A 77 -4.63 -25.92 9.91
CA ASP A 77 -5.54 -26.44 8.89
C ASP A 77 -5.16 -25.88 7.50
N TYR A 78 -3.99 -26.33 7.02
CA TYR A 78 -3.68 -26.37 5.59
C TYR A 78 -3.03 -27.72 5.29
N ALA A 79 -3.86 -28.76 5.26
CA ALA A 79 -3.52 -30.00 4.59
C ALA A 79 -3.53 -29.76 3.08
N GLU A 80 -2.42 -30.12 2.44
CA GLU A 80 -2.27 -30.19 0.99
C GLU A 80 -3.28 -31.20 0.42
N ASP A 81 -4.15 -30.74 -0.48
CA ASP A 81 -4.85 -31.63 -1.41
C ASP A 81 -4.28 -31.38 -2.82
N GLU A 82 -3.27 -32.19 -3.16
CA GLU A 82 -2.90 -32.46 -4.56
C GLU A 82 -3.91 -33.41 -5.19
N LYS A 83 -4.53 -32.95 -6.29
CA LYS A 83 -5.03 -33.69 -7.49
C LYS A 83 -5.92 -32.73 -8.30
N ASP A 84 -5.94 -32.67 -9.62
CA ASP A 84 -5.47 -33.55 -10.69
C ASP A 84 -5.29 -32.69 -11.96
N GLY A 85 -4.42 -33.12 -12.86
CA GLY A 85 -4.18 -32.50 -14.15
C GLY A 85 -5.38 -32.64 -15.08
N GLY A 86 -6.07 -31.53 -15.33
CA GLY A 86 -7.09 -31.42 -16.38
C GLY A 86 -6.69 -30.35 -17.39
N ALA A 87 -6.51 -30.74 -18.65
CA ALA A 87 -6.28 -29.82 -19.76
C ALA A 87 -7.38 -28.75 -19.83
N ARG A 88 -7.01 -27.46 -19.67
CA ARG A 88 -7.94 -26.34 -19.79
C ARG A 88 -8.42 -26.22 -21.24
N GLN A 89 -9.65 -26.65 -21.48
CA GLN A 89 -10.42 -26.23 -22.66
C GLN A 89 -10.67 -24.73 -22.60
N ASN A 90 -10.35 -24.05 -23.71
CA ASN A 90 -10.37 -22.60 -23.86
C ASN A 90 -11.81 -22.10 -24.12
N ASN A 91 -12.71 -22.27 -23.15
CA ASN A 91 -14.08 -21.76 -23.22
C ASN A 91 -14.23 -20.53 -22.31
N ASN A 92 -14.48 -19.38 -22.92
CA ASN A 92 -14.56 -18.08 -22.25
C ASN A 92 -15.85 -17.96 -21.42
N ASN A 93 -15.75 -18.14 -20.10
CA ASN A 93 -16.87 -18.00 -19.16
C ASN A 93 -16.95 -16.60 -18.49
N ILE A 94 -16.28 -15.58 -19.05
CA ILE A 94 -16.31 -14.22 -18.47
C ILE A 94 -17.63 -13.54 -18.87
N PRO A 95 -18.51 -13.15 -17.93
CA PRO A 95 -19.73 -12.43 -18.25
C PRO A 95 -19.41 -11.13 -18.98
N GLU A 96 -20.09 -10.87 -20.11
CA GLU A 96 -19.80 -9.74 -21.01
C GLU A 96 -19.93 -8.35 -20.34
N SER A 97 -20.53 -8.25 -19.15
CA SER A 97 -20.88 -6.99 -18.49
C SER A 97 -20.27 -6.75 -17.10
N ILE A 98 -19.22 -7.48 -16.68
CA ILE A 98 -18.57 -7.19 -15.39
C ILE A 98 -17.87 -5.82 -15.46
N ARG A 99 -18.35 -4.87 -14.63
CA ARG A 99 -17.75 -3.55 -14.48
C ARG A 99 -16.82 -3.51 -13.27
N LEU A 100 -15.52 -3.72 -13.52
CA LEU A 100 -14.49 -3.54 -12.49
C LEU A 100 -13.88 -2.14 -12.58
N ARG A 101 -13.67 -1.51 -11.44
CA ARG A 101 -12.99 -0.21 -11.33
C ARG A 101 -11.82 -0.35 -10.38
N ALA A 102 -10.65 0.07 -10.82
CA ALA A 102 -9.49 0.18 -9.97
C ALA A 102 -9.29 1.64 -9.51
N ILE A 103 -9.00 1.81 -8.23
CA ILE A 103 -8.46 3.06 -7.71
C ILE A 103 -6.94 2.94 -7.65
N VAL A 104 -6.22 3.93 -8.18
CA VAL A 104 -4.76 3.94 -8.22
C VAL A 104 -4.28 5.17 -7.45
N PHE A 105 -3.58 4.95 -6.36
CA PHE A 105 -3.02 6.00 -5.53
C PHE A 105 -1.68 6.47 -6.07
N ALA A 106 -1.46 7.78 -6.01
CA ALA A 106 -0.22 8.43 -6.41
C ALA A 106 0.23 9.39 -5.30
N ASN A 107 1.50 9.32 -4.95
CA ASN A 107 2.12 10.36 -4.14
C ASN A 107 2.23 11.63 -5.00
N ILE A 108 1.61 12.72 -4.56
CA ILE A 108 1.59 13.98 -5.30
C ILE A 108 2.59 15.01 -4.76
N ARG A 109 3.39 14.65 -3.75
CA ARG A 109 4.46 15.51 -3.26
C ARG A 109 5.44 15.83 -4.40
N PRO A 110 5.96 17.06 -4.46
CA PRO A 110 7.13 17.36 -5.27
C PRO A 110 8.25 16.39 -4.87
N THR A 111 8.81 15.65 -5.83
CA THR A 111 9.79 14.59 -5.55
C THR A 111 11.06 15.19 -4.95
N ALA A 112 11.26 15.05 -3.65
CA ALA A 112 12.49 15.49 -2.97
C ALA A 112 13.09 14.35 -2.13
N GLY A 113 13.53 13.27 -2.79
CA GLY A 113 14.38 12.22 -2.19
C GLY A 113 13.94 11.67 -0.83
N ILE A 114 14.86 11.00 -0.12
CA ILE A 114 14.74 10.75 1.32
C ILE A 114 15.35 11.96 2.00
N GLN A 115 14.53 12.95 2.34
CA GLN A 115 14.96 14.06 3.19
C GLN A 115 15.02 13.62 4.65
N ALA A 116 15.95 14.22 5.41
CA ALA A 116 15.98 13.99 6.83
C ALA A 116 14.68 14.51 7.46
N MET A 117 13.98 13.66 8.22
CA MET A 117 12.72 13.97 8.88
C MET A 117 12.77 15.30 9.67
N ALA A 118 13.90 15.56 10.34
CA ALA A 118 14.13 16.80 11.07
C ALA A 118 14.13 18.06 10.18
N GLU A 119 14.51 17.96 8.91
CA GLU A 119 14.47 19.08 7.96
C GLU A 119 13.04 19.34 7.48
N MET A 120 12.27 18.28 7.21
CA MET A 120 10.87 18.39 6.80
C MET A 120 9.96 18.95 7.90
N MET A 121 10.33 18.74 9.17
CA MET A 121 9.61 19.26 10.34
C MET A 121 9.96 20.71 10.68
N LYS A 122 10.95 21.34 10.02
CA LYS A 122 11.27 22.75 10.26
C LYS A 122 10.12 23.65 9.80
N LYS A 123 9.76 24.63 10.64
CA LYS A 123 8.76 25.65 10.32
C LYS A 123 9.18 26.40 9.05
N GLY A 124 8.30 26.43 8.05
CA GLY A 124 8.58 27.06 6.75
C GLY A 124 9.32 26.18 5.75
N SER A 125 9.52 24.88 6.03
CA SER A 125 9.99 23.92 5.04
C SER A 125 9.05 23.91 3.82
N LYS A 126 9.64 23.87 2.62
CA LYS A 126 8.90 23.67 1.37
C LYS A 126 8.36 22.24 1.26
N ASP A 127 9.07 21.29 1.88
CA ASP A 127 8.74 19.88 1.91
C ASP A 127 8.20 19.53 3.29
N LYS A 128 6.87 19.68 3.45
CA LYS A 128 6.20 19.43 4.73
C LYS A 128 6.13 17.94 5.02
N TRP A 129 6.34 17.59 6.27
CA TRP A 129 6.03 16.26 6.78
C TRP A 129 4.52 15.95 6.64
N GLY A 130 4.18 14.74 6.19
CA GLY A 130 2.80 14.28 6.01
C GLY A 130 2.53 13.54 4.69
N ASN A 131 1.34 12.96 4.59
CA ASN A 131 0.89 12.21 3.42
C ASN A 131 0.12 13.12 2.46
N GLU A 132 0.70 13.41 1.29
CA GLU A 132 -0.02 14.04 0.17
C GLU A 132 -0.30 12.99 -0.90
N ILE A 133 -1.49 12.39 -0.81
CA ILE A 133 -1.89 11.28 -1.66
C ILE A 133 -3.10 11.71 -2.48
N GLY A 134 -2.94 11.67 -3.80
CA GLY A 134 -4.02 11.75 -4.76
C GLY A 134 -4.37 10.36 -5.31
N PHE A 135 -5.48 10.26 -6.03
CA PHE A 135 -5.85 9.02 -6.72
C PHE A 135 -6.46 9.29 -8.08
N VAL A 136 -6.45 8.26 -8.93
CA VAL A 136 -7.22 8.19 -10.16
C VAL A 136 -8.08 6.94 -10.18
N ILE A 137 -9.25 7.02 -10.80
CA ILE A 137 -10.12 5.86 -11.01
C ILE A 137 -10.05 5.43 -12.48
N VAL A 138 -9.73 4.16 -12.69
CA VAL A 138 -9.61 3.57 -14.02
C VAL A 138 -10.53 2.35 -14.15
N PRO A 139 -11.22 2.17 -15.29
CA PRO A 139 -11.87 0.89 -15.58
C PRO A 139 -10.81 -0.22 -15.63
N LEU A 140 -11.02 -1.31 -14.91
CA LEU A 140 -10.20 -2.51 -14.97
C LEU A 140 -10.90 -3.49 -15.91
N THR A 141 -10.29 -3.75 -17.06
CA THR A 141 -10.88 -4.62 -18.07
C THR A 141 -10.24 -5.99 -17.95
N ILE A 142 -11.05 -7.01 -17.62
CA ILE A 142 -10.64 -8.41 -17.75
C ILE A 142 -11.05 -8.85 -19.15
N ALA A 143 -10.06 -9.18 -19.96
CA ALA A 143 -10.25 -9.71 -21.30
C ALA A 143 -9.21 -10.81 -21.51
N LEU A 144 -9.42 -11.67 -22.50
CA LEU A 144 -8.40 -12.62 -22.95
C LEU A 144 -7.73 -12.04 -24.20
N HIS A 145 -6.41 -11.87 -24.16
CA HIS A 145 -5.62 -11.41 -25.29
C HIS A 145 -4.65 -12.50 -25.74
N GLY A 146 -4.46 -12.61 -27.05
CA GLY A 146 -3.50 -13.57 -27.62
C GLY A 146 -2.05 -13.14 -27.40
N ASP A 147 -1.77 -11.84 -27.38
CA ASP A 147 -0.46 -11.27 -27.00
C ASP A 147 -0.50 -10.77 -25.55
N PRO A 148 0.32 -11.31 -24.63
CA PRO A 148 0.46 -10.80 -23.27
C PRO A 148 0.83 -9.30 -23.19
N LEU A 149 1.50 -8.76 -24.23
CA LEU A 149 1.89 -7.35 -24.27
C LEU A 149 0.71 -6.41 -24.50
N ASP A 150 -0.42 -6.88 -25.04
CA ASP A 150 -1.62 -6.07 -25.28
C ASP A 150 -2.16 -5.49 -23.96
N TYR A 151 -2.13 -6.27 -22.88
CA TYR A 151 -2.54 -5.80 -21.55
C TYR A 151 -1.70 -4.60 -21.10
N ILE A 152 -0.38 -4.71 -21.27
CA ILE A 152 0.58 -3.69 -20.84
C ILE A 152 0.45 -2.42 -21.67
N GLU A 153 0.33 -2.55 -22.99
CA GLU A 153 0.19 -1.39 -23.89
C GLU A 153 -1.12 -0.63 -23.61
N ARG A 154 -2.23 -1.34 -23.41
CA ARG A 154 -3.53 -0.73 -23.08
C ARG A 154 -3.52 -0.08 -21.70
N ALA A 155 -2.96 -0.76 -20.70
CA ALA A 155 -2.81 -0.23 -19.34
C ALA A 155 -1.93 1.04 -19.35
N LYS A 156 -0.78 1.00 -20.04
CA LYS A 156 0.11 2.15 -20.22
C LYS A 156 -0.62 3.31 -20.87
N ALA A 157 -1.29 3.10 -22.01
CA ALA A 157 -2.01 4.16 -22.71
C ALA A 157 -3.10 4.80 -21.83
N LYS A 158 -3.84 4.00 -21.05
CA LYS A 158 -4.84 4.51 -20.11
C LYS A 158 -4.20 5.33 -18.98
N MET A 159 -3.10 4.85 -18.42
CA MET A 159 -2.40 5.55 -17.34
C MET A 159 -1.71 6.83 -17.81
N GLU A 160 -1.11 6.86 -19.01
CA GLU A 160 -0.55 8.09 -19.57
C GLU A 160 -1.63 9.17 -19.76
N ARG A 161 -2.82 8.79 -20.24
CA ARG A 161 -3.96 9.74 -20.28
C ARG A 161 -4.36 10.23 -18.88
N LYS A 162 -4.35 9.35 -17.87
CA LYS A 162 -4.66 9.74 -16.49
C LYS A 162 -3.57 10.60 -15.84
N LYS A 163 -2.29 10.43 -16.19
CA LYS A 163 -1.21 11.31 -15.76
C LYS A 163 -1.36 12.72 -16.31
N LEU A 164 -1.82 12.83 -17.56
CA LEU A 164 -2.14 14.12 -18.18
C LEU A 164 -3.44 14.72 -17.62
N SER A 165 -4.32 13.89 -17.06
CA SER A 165 -5.47 14.39 -16.30
C SER A 165 -5.01 14.99 -14.98
N LEU A 166 -5.61 16.11 -14.58
CA LEU A 166 -5.34 16.71 -13.27
C LEU A 166 -6.01 15.94 -12.13
N GLU A 167 -6.63 14.79 -12.36
CA GLU A 167 -7.43 14.04 -11.39
C GLU A 167 -6.66 13.75 -10.09
N ALA A 168 -5.49 13.11 -10.17
CA ALA A 168 -4.66 12.86 -8.99
C ALA A 168 -4.25 14.16 -8.28
N ARG A 169 -3.91 15.21 -9.04
CA ARG A 169 -3.50 16.51 -8.50
C ARG A 169 -4.66 17.29 -7.87
N CYS A 170 -5.89 17.07 -8.31
CA CYS A 170 -7.08 17.76 -7.82
C CYS A 170 -7.75 17.04 -6.65
N THR A 171 -7.64 15.70 -6.57
CA THR A 171 -8.32 14.90 -5.53
C THR A 171 -7.88 15.26 -4.11
N PHE A 172 -6.58 15.44 -3.86
CA PHE A 172 -6.08 15.81 -2.54
C PHE A 172 -6.48 17.24 -2.11
N PRO A 173 -6.25 18.31 -2.90
CA PRO A 173 -6.73 19.65 -2.56
C PRO A 173 -8.24 19.71 -2.36
N PHE A 174 -9.01 19.02 -3.21
CA PHE A 174 -10.46 18.95 -3.08
C PHE A 174 -10.89 18.27 -1.79
N SER A 175 -10.27 17.14 -1.43
CA SER A 175 -10.55 16.44 -0.17
C SER A 175 -10.21 17.32 1.04
N ASN A 176 -9.08 18.05 0.98
CA ASN A 176 -8.69 18.99 2.03
C ASN A 176 -9.66 20.18 2.15
N TYR A 177 -10.17 20.68 1.02
CA TYR A 177 -11.21 21.71 1.01
C TYR A 177 -12.50 21.20 1.68
N VAL A 178 -12.98 20.02 1.29
CA VAL A 178 -14.18 19.41 1.90
C VAL A 178 -14.00 19.20 3.40
N LEU A 179 -12.83 18.71 3.82
CA LEU A 179 -12.49 18.50 5.23
C LEU A 179 -12.50 19.81 6.02
N LYS A 180 -11.92 20.88 5.49
CA LYS A 180 -11.86 22.19 6.15
C LYS A 180 -13.21 22.91 6.21
N THR A 181 -14.03 22.76 5.17
CA THR A 181 -15.32 23.47 5.06
C THR A 181 -16.47 22.72 5.73
N PHE A 182 -16.53 21.40 5.56
CA PHE A 182 -17.67 20.57 6.01
C PHE A 182 -17.31 19.60 7.15
N GLY A 183 -16.05 19.60 7.58
CA GLY A 183 -15.56 18.78 8.68
C GLY A 183 -15.26 17.32 8.31
N VAL A 184 -14.62 16.62 9.23
CA VAL A 184 -14.10 15.26 9.03
C VAL A 184 -15.18 14.23 8.69
N LYS A 185 -16.38 14.37 9.26
CA LYS A 185 -17.50 13.44 9.01
C LYS A 185 -17.96 13.49 7.54
N ALA A 186 -18.10 14.69 6.97
CA ALA A 186 -18.51 14.86 5.58
C ALA A 186 -17.42 14.43 4.61
N ALA A 187 -16.16 14.78 4.87
CA ALA A 187 -15.03 14.32 4.08
C ALA A 187 -14.91 12.78 4.08
N ALA A 188 -15.00 12.15 5.25
CA ALA A 188 -14.95 10.68 5.36
C ALA A 188 -16.14 10.00 4.65
N ALA A 189 -17.34 10.60 4.70
CA ALA A 189 -18.50 10.13 3.95
C ALA A 189 -18.27 10.13 2.44
N LEU A 190 -17.71 11.22 1.92
CA LEU A 190 -17.42 11.37 0.51
C LEU A 190 -16.33 10.39 0.07
N THR A 191 -15.21 10.31 0.80
CA THR A 191 -14.12 9.39 0.52
C THR A 191 -14.58 7.94 0.54
N HIS A 192 -15.34 7.54 1.57
CA HIS A 192 -15.90 6.19 1.65
C HIS A 192 -16.78 5.87 0.44
N THR A 193 -17.66 6.80 0.04
CA THR A 193 -18.52 6.64 -1.15
C THR A 193 -17.70 6.43 -2.42
N VAL A 194 -16.58 7.14 -2.58
CA VAL A 194 -15.68 6.93 -3.72
C VAL A 194 -15.04 5.55 -3.66
N PHE A 195 -14.55 5.13 -2.48
CA PHE A 195 -13.83 3.87 -2.33
C PHE A 195 -14.74 2.65 -2.51
N THR A 196 -15.95 2.63 -1.91
CA THR A 196 -16.93 1.54 -2.08
C THR A 196 -17.42 1.39 -3.52
N ASN A 197 -17.22 2.41 -4.35
CA ASN A 197 -17.52 2.35 -5.77
C ASN A 197 -16.39 1.72 -6.59
N THR A 198 -15.27 1.31 -5.98
CA THR A 198 -14.15 0.69 -6.69
C THR A 198 -13.92 -0.73 -6.17
N THR A 199 -13.43 -1.60 -7.05
CA THR A 199 -13.32 -3.04 -6.79
C THR A 199 -11.93 -3.42 -6.28
N VAL A 200 -10.89 -2.79 -6.83
CA VAL A 200 -9.48 -3.09 -6.52
C VAL A 200 -8.74 -1.79 -6.25
N ALA A 201 -7.82 -1.81 -5.30
CA ALA A 201 -6.91 -0.71 -5.05
C ALA A 201 -5.48 -1.05 -5.46
N PHE A 202 -4.79 -0.11 -6.12
CA PHE A 202 -3.36 -0.20 -6.45
C PHE A 202 -2.60 0.95 -5.79
N SER A 203 -1.44 0.65 -5.23
CA SER A 203 -0.46 1.68 -4.90
C SER A 203 0.96 1.22 -5.25
N ASN A 204 1.84 2.19 -5.48
CA ASN A 204 3.24 1.93 -5.75
C ASN A 204 4.10 2.99 -5.07
N VAL A 205 5.11 2.57 -4.31
CA VAL A 205 6.07 3.45 -3.65
C VAL A 205 7.48 2.94 -3.93
N VAL A 206 8.35 3.85 -4.38
CA VAL A 206 9.78 3.58 -4.49
C VAL A 206 10.37 3.62 -3.08
N GLY A 207 10.98 2.52 -2.65
CA GLY A 207 11.62 2.44 -1.34
C GLY A 207 13.12 2.73 -1.39
N PRO A 208 13.83 2.47 -0.28
CA PRO A 208 15.26 2.69 -0.16
C PRO A 208 16.06 2.02 -1.28
N LEU A 209 17.05 2.74 -1.82
CA LEU A 209 18.00 2.21 -2.79
C LEU A 209 19.19 1.52 -2.12
N GLU A 210 19.40 1.78 -0.84
CA GLU A 210 20.49 1.24 -0.03
C GLU A 210 19.94 0.34 1.07
N GLU A 211 20.80 -0.56 1.54
CA GLU A 211 20.46 -1.38 2.70
C GLU A 211 20.33 -0.50 3.94
N ILE A 212 19.25 -0.73 4.68
CA ILE A 212 18.97 -0.01 5.93
C ILE A 212 18.79 -1.02 7.04
N SER A 213 19.03 -0.56 8.27
CA SER A 213 18.76 -1.34 9.46
C SER A 213 17.66 -0.66 10.27
N PHE A 214 16.91 -1.48 11.00
CA PHE A 214 16.01 -0.99 12.03
C PHE A 214 16.51 -1.50 13.37
N ILE A 215 16.92 -0.57 14.23
CA ILE A 215 17.43 -0.85 15.59
C ILE A 215 18.56 -1.90 15.56
N GLY A 216 19.56 -1.68 14.71
CA GLY A 216 20.72 -2.57 14.59
C GLY A 216 20.48 -3.88 13.85
N HIS A 217 19.25 -4.15 13.39
CA HIS A 217 18.94 -5.33 12.58
C HIS A 217 18.78 -4.96 11.10
N PRO A 218 19.62 -5.49 10.19
CA PRO A 218 19.50 -5.24 8.75
C PRO A 218 18.16 -5.74 8.20
N ILE A 219 17.48 -4.89 7.43
CA ILE A 219 16.21 -5.21 6.79
C ILE A 219 16.46 -6.08 5.55
N ALA A 220 15.64 -7.11 5.38
CA ALA A 220 15.62 -7.98 4.21
C ALA A 220 14.56 -7.56 3.19
N PHE A 221 13.37 -7.16 3.65
CA PHE A 221 12.29 -6.64 2.81
C PHE A 221 11.33 -5.74 3.61
N LEU A 222 10.60 -4.90 2.88
CA LEU A 222 9.51 -4.07 3.38
C LEU A 222 8.24 -4.39 2.60
N ALA A 223 7.17 -4.71 3.33
CA ALA A 223 5.87 -5.04 2.76
C ALA A 223 4.76 -4.21 3.44
N PRO A 224 4.61 -2.93 3.04
CA PRO A 224 3.51 -2.10 3.53
C PRO A 224 2.18 -2.47 2.85
N SER A 225 1.12 -2.44 3.62
CA SER A 225 -0.25 -2.55 3.17
C SER A 225 -1.17 -1.67 4.03
N ILE A 226 -2.48 -1.78 3.84
CA ILE A 226 -3.49 -0.98 4.51
C ILE A 226 -4.64 -1.85 4.98
N TYR A 227 -5.21 -1.48 6.12
CA TYR A 227 -6.47 -1.99 6.64
C TYR A 227 -7.55 -0.90 6.56
N GLY A 228 -8.83 -1.29 6.51
CA GLY A 228 -9.99 -0.40 6.61
C GLY A 228 -10.56 0.07 5.26
N PHE A 229 -9.84 -0.15 4.16
CA PHE A 229 -10.35 0.14 2.83
C PHE A 229 -11.46 -0.86 2.44
N PRO A 230 -12.57 -0.40 1.83
CA PRO A 230 -13.68 -1.26 1.44
C PRO A 230 -13.40 -1.99 0.12
N HIS A 231 -12.24 -2.67 0.03
CA HIS A 231 -11.78 -3.40 -1.14
C HIS A 231 -11.49 -4.84 -0.77
N ALA A 232 -12.03 -5.78 -1.56
CA ALA A 232 -11.72 -7.20 -1.39
C ALA A 232 -10.30 -7.55 -1.83
N ILE A 233 -9.68 -6.72 -2.69
CA ILE A 233 -8.32 -6.92 -3.18
C ILE A 233 -7.60 -5.56 -3.19
N THR A 234 -6.43 -5.51 -2.55
CA THR A 234 -5.50 -4.39 -2.61
C THR A 234 -4.12 -4.90 -3.01
N ILE A 235 -3.52 -4.26 -4.02
CA ILE A 235 -2.22 -4.61 -4.57
C ILE A 235 -1.26 -3.45 -4.34
N HIS A 236 -0.15 -3.72 -3.66
CA HIS A 236 0.92 -2.76 -3.46
C HIS A 236 2.20 -3.23 -4.14
N CYS A 237 2.89 -2.33 -4.82
CA CYS A 237 4.25 -2.55 -5.27
C CYS A 237 5.20 -1.71 -4.41
N GLN A 238 6.22 -2.35 -3.86
CA GLN A 238 7.24 -1.68 -3.05
C GLN A 238 8.61 -2.13 -3.51
N SER A 239 9.47 -1.19 -3.92
CA SER A 239 10.88 -1.50 -4.19
C SER A 239 11.71 -1.42 -2.91
N TYR A 240 12.71 -2.28 -2.80
CA TYR A 240 13.74 -2.24 -1.76
C TYR A 240 15.07 -2.70 -2.36
N VAL A 241 16.07 -1.81 -2.39
CA VAL A 241 17.35 -2.03 -3.06
C VAL A 241 17.11 -2.40 -4.53
N ASN A 242 17.43 -3.63 -4.93
CA ASN A 242 17.28 -4.15 -6.29
C ASN A 242 16.10 -5.13 -6.43
N LYS A 243 15.21 -5.21 -5.44
CA LYS A 243 14.05 -6.11 -5.42
C LYS A 243 12.76 -5.32 -5.44
N MET A 244 11.79 -5.77 -6.23
CA MET A 244 10.42 -5.28 -6.18
C MET A 244 9.57 -6.36 -5.50
N THR A 245 8.82 -5.96 -4.48
CA THR A 245 7.86 -6.83 -3.77
C THR A 245 6.45 -6.44 -4.19
N ILE A 246 5.66 -7.44 -4.59
CA ILE A 246 4.22 -7.29 -4.81
C ILE A 246 3.53 -7.82 -3.56
N ILE A 247 2.69 -7.01 -2.95
CA ILE A 247 1.99 -7.31 -1.70
C ILE A 247 0.51 -7.33 -2.03
N LEU A 248 -0.15 -8.43 -1.65
CA LEU A 248 -1.56 -8.65 -1.91
C LEU A 248 -2.30 -8.74 -0.57
N ALA A 249 -3.23 -7.82 -0.33
CA ALA A 249 -4.17 -7.88 0.78
C ALA A 249 -5.54 -8.27 0.23
N VAL A 250 -6.15 -9.29 0.83
CA VAL A 250 -7.32 -9.99 0.26
C VAL A 250 -8.34 -10.31 1.35
N ASP A 251 -9.61 -10.16 1.02
CA ASP A 251 -10.71 -10.75 1.79
C ASP A 251 -10.88 -12.24 1.40
N PRO A 252 -10.58 -13.20 2.29
CA PRO A 252 -10.66 -14.62 1.98
C PRO A 252 -12.10 -15.09 1.69
N ASN A 253 -13.12 -14.34 2.12
CA ASN A 253 -14.51 -14.65 1.79
C ASN A 253 -14.84 -14.35 0.32
N VAL A 254 -14.06 -13.47 -0.33
CA VAL A 254 -14.25 -13.08 -1.73
C VAL A 254 -13.27 -13.81 -2.65
N VAL A 255 -12.04 -14.02 -2.19
CA VAL A 255 -11.00 -14.75 -2.94
C VAL A 255 -10.52 -15.92 -2.06
N PRO A 256 -11.06 -17.14 -2.27
CA PRO A 256 -10.83 -18.27 -1.38
C PRO A 256 -9.40 -18.84 -1.46
N HIS A 257 -8.69 -18.61 -2.56
CA HIS A 257 -7.33 -19.11 -2.79
C HIS A 257 -6.36 -17.96 -3.08
N PRO A 258 -6.02 -17.11 -2.08
CA PRO A 258 -5.19 -15.93 -2.30
C PRO A 258 -3.76 -16.27 -2.73
N HIS A 259 -3.21 -17.42 -2.31
CA HIS A 259 -1.90 -17.89 -2.75
C HIS A 259 -1.88 -18.25 -4.23
N GLN A 260 -2.92 -18.92 -4.73
CA GLN A 260 -3.04 -19.19 -6.17
C GLN A 260 -3.11 -17.91 -6.99
N LEU A 261 -3.82 -16.88 -6.50
CA LEU A 261 -3.84 -15.57 -7.18
C LEU A 261 -2.44 -14.92 -7.24
N LEU A 262 -1.60 -15.13 -6.22
CA LEU A 262 -0.21 -14.67 -6.27
C LEU A 262 0.61 -15.47 -7.30
N ASP A 263 0.46 -16.79 -7.34
CA ASP A 263 1.13 -17.65 -8.32
C ASP A 263 0.72 -17.29 -9.75
N ASP A 264 -0.58 -17.05 -9.98
CA ASP A 264 -1.11 -16.61 -11.29
C ASP A 264 -0.54 -15.23 -11.70
N ILE A 265 -0.31 -14.32 -10.74
CA ILE A 265 0.34 -13.03 -11.00
C ILE A 265 1.81 -13.25 -11.38
N GLU A 266 2.53 -14.14 -10.70
CA GLU A 266 3.92 -14.48 -11.02
C GLU A 266 4.03 -15.09 -12.43
N GLU A 267 3.19 -16.09 -12.74
CA GLU A 267 3.14 -16.70 -14.07
C GLU A 267 2.86 -15.65 -15.15
N SER A 268 1.86 -14.78 -14.91
CA SER A 268 1.51 -13.70 -15.84
C SER A 268 2.70 -12.75 -16.10
N LEU A 269 3.45 -12.40 -15.06
CA LEU A 269 4.65 -11.55 -15.20
C LEU A 269 5.75 -12.25 -16.00
N GLN A 270 5.93 -13.55 -15.81
CA GLN A 270 6.89 -14.34 -16.56
C GLN A 270 6.51 -14.43 -18.05
N LEU A 271 5.23 -14.66 -18.37
CA LEU A 271 4.72 -14.64 -19.75
C LEU A 271 4.95 -13.27 -20.44
N ILE A 272 4.68 -12.17 -19.74
CA ILE A 272 4.90 -10.81 -20.26
C ILE A 272 6.39 -10.57 -20.52
N LYS A 273 7.26 -11.00 -19.60
CA LYS A 273 8.71 -10.88 -19.74
C LYS A 273 9.22 -11.65 -20.95
N ASP A 274 8.77 -12.89 -21.15
CA ASP A 274 9.19 -13.73 -22.26
C ASP A 274 8.71 -13.16 -23.61
N ALA A 275 7.47 -12.66 -23.66
CA ALA A 275 6.94 -11.97 -24.84
C ALA A 275 7.75 -10.70 -25.18
N ALA A 276 8.12 -9.91 -24.15
CA ALA A 276 8.94 -8.71 -24.33
C ALA A 276 10.36 -9.04 -24.85
N LEU A 277 10.99 -10.10 -24.32
CA LEU A 277 12.29 -10.58 -24.79
C LEU A 277 12.23 -11.06 -26.24
N LYS A 278 11.22 -11.85 -26.59
CA LYS A 278 11.01 -12.34 -27.96
C LYS A 278 10.85 -11.19 -28.96
N ARG A 279 10.03 -10.19 -28.63
CA ARG A 279 9.80 -9.00 -29.46
C ARG A 279 11.06 -8.13 -29.61
N ARG A 280 11.95 -8.12 -28.62
CA ARG A 280 13.24 -7.43 -28.70
C ARG A 280 14.19 -8.18 -29.64
N SER A 281 14.28 -9.50 -29.53
CA SER A 281 15.13 -10.31 -30.40
C SER A 281 14.67 -10.32 -31.86
N SER A 282 13.36 -10.18 -32.13
CA SER A 282 12.84 -10.08 -33.50
C SER A 282 13.03 -8.71 -34.17
N LYS A 283 13.57 -7.72 -33.44
CA LYS A 283 13.85 -6.37 -33.95
C LYS A 283 15.34 -6.13 -34.22
N ILE A 284 16.19 -7.10 -33.90
CA ILE A 284 17.64 -7.14 -34.19
C ILE A 284 17.83 -8.01 -35.42
#